data_AF-A0A392M2J0-F1
#
_entry.id   AF-A0A392M2J0-F1
#
_cell.length_a   1.000
_cell.length_b   1.000
_cell.length_c   1.000
_cell.angle_alpha   90.00
_cell.angle_beta   90.00
_cell.angle_gamma   90.00
#
_symmetry.space_group_name_H-M   'P 1'
#
loop_
_entity.id
_entity.type
_entity.pdbx_description
1 polymer ?
#
loop_
_entity_poly.entity_id
_entity_poly.type
_entity_poly.pdbx_seq_one_letter_code
_entity_poly.pdbx_strand_id
1 'polypeptide(L)'
;MLSLRRNQFYGTLPQSLCDLANIQLLDISKNNLSGQIFKCLKNFSAMSQSVSSTRPRDLNLCYVIGTEDKIGCEGYDLVALLMWKGAERLFKNNKLILRSIDLSSNHLTGDIPEEIGHLIELVSLNLSDNNLIGEITSEIGRLRSLEFLDLSRNHFSGLIPPSLAQIDRLSMLNVSDNNLSGRIPIGTQLQGFDASSYEGNVDLCGKPLDKKCPGDEEVAPQKQKAHEESSQQDKIPIYLSVALGFITGFWGLWGSLLLSRNWRETYVLFLNKVYLFMVLIATKFQSWLRGLLVTFFPSLLLLQSYHSSFKKH
;
A
#
# COMPACT_ATOMS: atom_id res chain seq x y z
N MET A 1 -9.94 6.66 16.40
CA MET A 1 -10.46 7.07 15.08
C MET A 1 -11.50 8.15 15.31
N LEU A 2 -11.49 9.21 14.51
CA LEU A 2 -12.56 10.21 14.46
C LEU A 2 -12.99 10.35 13.00
N SER A 3 -14.25 10.01 12.69
CA SER A 3 -14.86 10.29 11.39
C SER A 3 -16.15 11.09 11.61
N LEU A 4 -16.17 12.29 11.04
CA LEU A 4 -17.25 13.27 11.05
C LEU A 4 -17.65 13.64 9.62
N ARG A 5 -17.36 12.73 8.69
CA ARG A 5 -17.55 12.91 7.25
C ARG A 5 -19.00 13.08 6.84
N ARG A 6 -19.25 13.82 5.74
CA ARG A 6 -20.59 14.00 5.13
C ARG A 6 -21.59 14.59 6.12
N ASN A 7 -21.19 15.66 6.78
CA ASN A 7 -22.08 16.45 7.64
C ASN A 7 -22.19 17.88 7.10
N GLN A 8 -22.83 18.75 7.88
CA GLN A 8 -22.97 20.19 7.58
C GLN A 8 -22.19 21.04 8.59
N PHE A 9 -21.09 20.51 9.16
CA PHE A 9 -20.28 21.28 10.10
C PHE A 9 -19.67 22.50 9.41
N TYR A 10 -19.74 23.65 10.06
CA TYR A 10 -19.24 24.93 9.56
C TYR A 10 -18.37 25.61 10.61
N GLY A 11 -17.70 26.70 10.22
CA GLY A 11 -16.74 27.39 11.08
C GLY A 11 -15.32 26.83 10.90
N THR A 12 -14.44 27.10 11.86
CA THR A 12 -13.03 26.69 11.78
C THR A 12 -12.77 25.36 12.45
N LEU A 13 -11.71 24.67 12.02
CA LEU A 13 -11.23 23.48 12.73
C LEU A 13 -10.85 23.84 14.18
N PRO A 14 -11.45 23.19 15.20
CA PRO A 14 -11.22 23.56 16.59
C PRO A 14 -9.86 23.10 17.08
N GLN A 15 -9.15 23.96 17.80
CA GLN A 15 -7.82 23.68 18.34
C GLN A 15 -7.81 22.48 19.32
N SER A 16 -8.95 22.12 19.90
CA SER A 16 -9.06 20.92 20.75
C SER A 16 -8.78 19.61 20.00
N LEU A 17 -8.85 19.60 18.66
CA LEU A 17 -8.41 18.43 17.89
C LEU A 17 -6.92 18.14 18.10
N CYS A 18 -6.13 19.15 18.45
CA CYS A 18 -4.70 19.02 18.76
C CYS A 18 -4.41 18.10 19.96
N ASP A 19 -5.40 17.89 20.84
CA ASP A 19 -5.24 17.09 22.06
C ASP A 19 -5.37 15.57 21.77
N LEU A 20 -5.77 15.20 20.56
CA LEU A 20 -5.98 13.81 20.14
C LEU A 20 -4.67 13.10 19.79
N ALA A 21 -3.71 13.05 20.71
CA ALA A 21 -2.36 12.51 20.47
C ALA A 21 -2.34 11.06 19.93
N ASN A 22 -3.33 10.25 20.32
CA ASN A 22 -3.46 8.84 19.92
C ASN A 22 -4.30 8.63 18.66
N ILE A 23 -4.68 9.69 17.95
CA ILE A 23 -5.47 9.56 16.72
C ILE A 23 -4.67 8.89 15.60
N GLN A 24 -5.29 7.92 14.94
CA GLN A 24 -4.72 7.21 13.78
C GLN A 24 -5.53 7.46 12.51
N LEU A 25 -6.80 7.86 12.63
CA LEU A 25 -7.64 8.20 11.50
C LEU A 25 -8.43 9.43 11.88
N LEU A 26 -8.28 10.48 11.09
CA LEU A 26 -9.04 11.72 11.16
C LEU A 26 -9.72 11.95 9.81
N ASP A 27 -11.05 11.84 9.77
CA ASP A 27 -11.83 12.06 8.57
C ASP A 27 -12.93 13.09 8.87
N ILE A 28 -12.72 14.32 8.41
CA ILE A 28 -13.69 15.42 8.54
C ILE A 28 -14.12 15.90 7.14
N SER A 29 -13.99 15.01 6.14
CA SER A 29 -14.25 15.34 4.74
C SER A 29 -15.74 15.61 4.47
N LYS A 30 -16.04 16.31 3.37
CA LYS A 30 -17.42 16.60 2.93
C LYS A 30 -18.22 17.33 4.03
N ASN A 31 -17.73 18.50 4.42
CA ASN A 31 -18.36 19.43 5.36
C ASN A 31 -18.28 20.86 4.80
N ASN A 32 -18.65 21.86 5.60
CA ASN A 32 -18.62 23.29 5.25
C ASN A 32 -17.58 24.04 6.11
N LEU A 33 -16.48 23.37 6.48
CA LEU A 33 -15.44 23.93 7.35
C LEU A 33 -14.56 24.92 6.60
N SER A 34 -14.06 25.92 7.31
CA SER A 34 -13.28 27.04 6.79
C SER A 34 -12.05 27.32 7.66
N GLY A 35 -11.26 28.34 7.30
CA GLY A 35 -10.04 28.69 8.02
C GLY A 35 -8.87 27.79 7.65
N GLN A 36 -7.82 27.78 8.48
CA GLN A 36 -6.56 27.12 8.17
C GLN A 36 -6.47 25.71 8.74
N ILE A 37 -5.64 24.87 8.11
CA ILE A 37 -5.22 23.59 8.69
C ILE A 37 -4.40 23.88 9.96
N PHE A 38 -4.67 23.15 11.03
CA PHE A 38 -4.04 23.37 12.33
C PHE A 38 -2.54 23.02 12.31
N LYS A 39 -1.69 23.93 12.81
CA LYS A 39 -0.22 23.75 12.92
C LYS A 39 0.19 22.72 13.97
N CYS A 40 -0.73 22.29 14.81
CA CYS A 40 -0.46 21.30 15.86
C CYS A 40 -0.42 19.85 15.36
N LEU A 41 -0.42 19.60 14.04
CA LEU A 41 -0.36 18.24 13.47
C LEU A 41 0.74 17.39 14.09
N LYS A 42 1.89 17.98 14.43
CA LYS A 42 3.00 17.32 15.13
C LYS A 42 2.61 16.62 16.44
N ASN A 43 1.50 17.01 17.07
CA ASN A 43 1.02 16.42 18.32
C ASN A 43 0.37 15.04 18.12
N PHE A 44 0.03 14.64 16.89
CA PHE A 44 -0.55 13.32 16.58
C PHE A 44 0.52 12.23 16.66
N SER A 45 0.91 11.91 17.91
CA SER A 45 1.97 10.98 18.26
C SER A 45 1.79 9.61 17.61
N ALA A 46 0.55 9.13 17.52
CA ALA A 46 0.24 7.86 16.87
C ALA A 46 0.44 7.88 15.34
N MET A 47 0.61 9.04 14.71
CA MET A 47 0.96 9.21 13.28
C MET A 47 2.41 9.69 13.07
N SER A 48 3.12 10.12 14.12
CA SER A 48 4.50 10.61 14.04
C SER A 48 5.57 9.63 14.53
N GLN A 49 5.20 8.61 15.33
CA GLN A 49 6.16 7.65 15.87
C GLN A 49 6.16 6.34 15.08
N SER A 50 7.35 5.94 14.61
CA SER A 50 7.61 4.61 14.08
C SER A 50 7.40 3.58 15.19
N VAL A 51 6.38 2.74 15.06
CA VAL A 51 6.05 1.76 16.11
C VAL A 51 7.12 0.69 16.11
N SER A 52 8.11 0.82 16.99
CA SER A 52 8.85 -0.34 17.48
C SER A 52 7.88 -1.18 18.32
N SER A 53 7.37 -2.25 17.71
CA SER A 53 6.91 -3.44 18.43
C SER A 53 6.05 -3.18 19.67
N THR A 54 4.91 -2.51 19.53
CA THR A 54 3.80 -2.78 20.44
C THR A 54 2.73 -3.50 19.63
N ARG A 55 2.51 -4.76 20.01
CA ARG A 55 1.36 -5.54 19.52
C ARG A 55 0.14 -4.61 19.55
N PRO A 56 -0.68 -4.57 18.49
CA PRO A 56 -1.95 -3.86 18.56
C PRO A 56 -2.61 -4.36 19.84
N ARG A 57 -2.91 -3.46 20.78
CA ARG A 57 -3.76 -3.83 21.90
C ARG A 57 -5.05 -4.23 21.23
N ASP A 58 -5.30 -5.53 21.14
CA ASP A 58 -6.61 -6.05 20.81
C ASP A 58 -7.55 -5.35 21.79
N LEU A 59 -8.35 -4.39 21.31
CA LEU A 59 -9.48 -3.85 22.06
C LEU A 59 -10.53 -4.97 22.13
N ASN A 60 -10.17 -6.04 22.83
CA ASN A 60 -11.08 -7.06 23.26
C ASN A 60 -11.72 -6.50 24.52
N LEU A 61 -12.98 -6.09 24.41
CA LEU A 61 -13.77 -5.79 25.60
C LEU A 61 -14.17 -7.15 26.17
N CYS A 62 -13.38 -7.60 27.14
CA CYS A 62 -13.66 -8.81 27.85
C CYS A 62 -14.63 -8.52 28.99
N TYR A 63 -15.80 -9.15 28.96
CA TYR A 63 -16.81 -9.07 30.00
C TYR A 63 -17.02 -10.45 30.63
N VAL A 64 -17.38 -10.46 31.91
CA VAL A 64 -17.66 -11.70 32.66
C VAL A 64 -19.12 -12.06 32.47
N ILE A 65 -19.41 -13.27 31.99
CA ILE A 65 -20.77 -13.76 31.79
C ILE A 65 -21.12 -14.76 32.90
N GLY A 66 -21.85 -14.30 33.93
CA GLY A 66 -22.45 -15.17 34.97
C GLY A 66 -21.48 -15.72 36.01
N THR A 67 -22.03 -16.43 37.01
CA THR A 67 -21.35 -16.92 38.24
C THR A 67 -20.40 -18.11 38.03
N GLU A 68 -20.01 -18.40 36.79
CA GLU A 68 -18.95 -19.35 36.47
C GLU A 68 -17.98 -18.61 35.56
N ASP A 69 -16.70 -18.52 35.96
CA ASP A 69 -15.59 -17.76 35.36
C ASP A 69 -15.39 -17.95 33.83
N LYS A 70 -16.35 -17.54 33.01
CA LYS A 70 -16.28 -17.49 31.56
C LYS A 70 -16.11 -16.03 31.14
N ILE A 71 -14.89 -15.73 30.68
CA ILE A 71 -14.53 -14.44 30.11
C ILE A 71 -14.96 -14.47 28.64
N GLY A 72 -16.03 -13.73 28.31
CA GLY A 72 -16.42 -13.47 26.92
C GLY A 72 -15.64 -12.26 26.41
N CYS A 73 -14.74 -12.47 25.45
CA CYS A 73 -14.04 -11.37 24.78
C CYS A 73 -14.64 -11.14 23.40
N GLU A 74 -15.36 -10.03 23.23
CA GLU A 74 -15.76 -9.56 21.91
C GLU A 74 -14.71 -8.55 21.42
N GLY A 75 -14.08 -8.87 20.28
CA GLY A 75 -13.25 -7.92 19.56
C GLY A 75 -14.16 -6.99 18.78
N TYR A 76 -14.02 -5.67 18.97
CA TYR A 76 -14.69 -4.73 18.10
C TYR A 76 -13.99 -4.72 16.74
N ASP A 77 -14.73 -5.06 15.68
CA ASP A 77 -14.30 -4.79 14.31
C ASP A 77 -14.41 -3.29 14.05
N LEU A 78 -13.29 -2.58 14.07
CA LEU A 78 -13.29 -1.19 13.63
C LEU A 78 -13.52 -1.16 12.12
N VAL A 79 -14.56 -0.45 11.69
CA VAL A 79 -14.92 -0.28 10.27
C VAL A 79 -14.78 1.19 9.90
N ALA A 80 -13.94 1.49 8.91
CA ALA A 80 -13.77 2.83 8.37
C ALA A 80 -14.10 2.86 6.88
N LEU A 81 -14.89 3.84 6.45
CA LEU A 81 -15.17 4.10 5.03
C LEU A 81 -14.35 5.31 4.59
N LEU A 82 -13.27 5.07 3.84
CA LEU A 82 -12.31 6.10 3.44
C LEU A 82 -12.31 6.30 1.93
N MET A 83 -11.96 7.52 1.50
CA MET A 83 -11.60 7.80 0.12
C MET A 83 -10.20 7.22 -0.13
N TRP A 84 -10.08 6.18 -0.96
CA TRP A 84 -8.80 5.52 -1.22
C TRP A 84 -8.60 5.26 -2.70
N LYS A 85 -7.56 5.87 -3.29
CA LYS A 85 -7.22 5.73 -4.71
C LYS A 85 -8.41 6.01 -5.64
N GLY A 86 -9.15 7.09 -5.36
CA GLY A 86 -10.30 7.48 -6.18
C GLY A 86 -11.57 6.64 -5.97
N ALA A 87 -11.57 5.63 -5.09
CA ALA A 87 -12.78 4.87 -4.74
C ALA A 87 -13.03 4.82 -3.22
N GLU A 88 -14.30 4.82 -2.81
CA GLU A 88 -14.63 4.60 -1.40
C GLU A 88 -14.33 3.15 -1.04
N ARG A 89 -13.49 2.96 -0.03
CA ARG A 89 -13.05 1.64 0.43
C ARG A 89 -13.43 1.43 1.88
N LEU A 90 -13.93 0.24 2.15
CA LEU A 90 -14.23 -0.23 3.48
C LEU A 90 -13.00 -0.92 4.07
N PHE A 91 -12.46 -0.36 5.15
CA PHE A 91 -11.37 -0.95 5.90
C PHE A 91 -11.94 -1.62 7.14
N LYS A 92 -11.71 -2.93 7.27
CA LYS A 92 -12.04 -3.74 8.45
C LYS A 92 -10.73 -4.21 9.07
N ASN A 93 -10.63 -4.18 10.40
CA ASN A 93 -9.56 -4.69 11.27
C ASN A 93 -8.65 -3.65 11.93
N ASN A 94 -8.43 -3.88 13.21
CA ASN A 94 -7.64 -3.06 14.14
C ASN A 94 -6.12 -3.19 13.89
N LYS A 95 -5.70 -4.20 13.10
CA LYS A 95 -4.32 -4.41 12.63
C LYS A 95 -3.97 -3.62 11.37
N LEU A 96 -4.98 -3.13 10.65
CA LEU A 96 -4.84 -2.41 9.38
C LEU A 96 -5.22 -0.94 9.53
N ILE A 97 -5.12 -0.36 10.73
CA ILE A 97 -5.49 1.05 10.92
C ILE A 97 -4.51 1.89 10.10
N LEU A 98 -4.98 2.32 8.94
CA LEU A 98 -4.29 3.27 8.09
C LEU A 98 -4.18 4.59 8.85
N ARG A 99 -2.95 5.05 9.01
CA ARG A 99 -2.65 6.39 9.50
C ARG A 99 -3.10 7.37 8.43
N SER A 100 -4.30 7.94 8.57
CA SER A 100 -4.97 8.68 7.50
C SER A 100 -5.57 9.99 8.00
N ILE A 101 -5.42 11.04 7.19
CA ILE A 101 -6.04 12.33 7.36
C ILE A 101 -6.81 12.66 6.08
N ASP A 102 -8.13 12.80 6.18
CA ASP A 102 -9.01 13.24 5.11
C ASP A 102 -9.75 14.52 5.52
N LEU A 103 -9.37 15.64 4.89
CA LEU A 103 -9.98 16.96 5.06
C LEU A 103 -10.65 17.44 3.77
N SER A 104 -10.83 16.55 2.79
CA SER A 104 -11.31 16.91 1.45
C SER A 104 -12.75 17.44 1.43
N SER A 105 -13.11 18.16 0.36
CA SER A 105 -14.45 18.72 0.15
C SER A 105 -14.91 19.58 1.33
N ASN A 106 -14.16 20.66 1.57
CA ASN A 106 -14.43 21.71 2.55
C ASN A 106 -14.10 23.09 1.93
N HIS A 107 -14.06 24.14 2.74
CA HIS A 107 -13.65 25.50 2.36
C HIS A 107 -12.38 25.93 3.10
N LEU A 108 -11.46 25.00 3.37
CA LEU A 108 -10.20 25.29 4.05
C LEU A 108 -9.33 26.20 3.18
N THR A 109 -8.56 27.07 3.83
CA THR A 109 -7.76 28.15 3.22
C THR A 109 -6.36 28.18 3.82
N GLY A 110 -5.47 29.00 3.27
CA GLY A 110 -4.08 29.10 3.71
C GLY A 110 -3.23 27.94 3.20
N ASP A 111 -2.01 27.87 3.71
CA ASP A 111 -0.98 26.92 3.24
C ASP A 111 -1.06 25.58 3.98
N ILE A 112 -0.41 24.55 3.43
CA ILE A 112 -0.15 23.32 4.16
C ILE A 112 0.91 23.61 5.24
N PRO A 113 0.62 23.43 6.54
CA PRO A 113 1.59 23.69 7.60
C PRO A 113 2.79 22.74 7.51
N GLU A 114 4.01 23.28 7.69
CA GLU A 114 5.26 22.50 7.68
C GLU A 114 5.26 21.37 8.72
N GLU A 115 4.48 21.52 9.80
CA GLU A 115 4.33 20.49 10.83
C GLU A 115 3.79 19.16 10.29
N ILE A 116 3.17 19.14 9.09
CA ILE A 116 2.78 17.90 8.41
C ILE A 116 3.97 16.93 8.29
N GLY A 117 5.18 17.43 8.07
CA GLY A 117 6.40 16.63 7.90
C GLY A 117 6.80 15.79 9.13
N HIS A 118 6.17 16.02 10.29
CA HIS A 118 6.36 15.20 11.49
C HIS A 118 5.56 13.89 11.45
N LEU A 119 4.55 13.79 10.59
CA LEU A 119 3.69 12.62 10.50
C LEU A 119 4.32 11.53 9.64
N ILE A 120 5.56 11.15 9.92
CA ILE A 120 6.38 10.25 9.09
C ILE A 120 5.75 8.89 8.81
N GLU A 121 4.77 8.49 9.62
CA GLU A 121 4.04 7.24 9.48
C GLU A 121 2.66 7.40 8.82
N LEU A 122 2.30 8.61 8.38
CA LEU A 122 1.08 8.87 7.64
C LEU A 122 1.10 8.08 6.33
N VAL A 123 0.01 7.37 6.06
CA VAL A 123 -0.16 6.51 4.90
C VAL A 123 -1.06 7.16 3.85
N SER A 124 -2.04 7.96 4.27
CA SER A 124 -2.95 8.64 3.36
C SER A 124 -3.23 10.07 3.80
N LEU A 125 -3.08 10.99 2.85
CA LEU A 125 -3.40 12.40 3.00
C LEU A 125 -4.30 12.85 1.86
N ASN A 126 -5.51 13.29 2.18
CA ASN A 126 -6.45 13.85 1.23
C ASN A 126 -6.85 15.27 1.65
N LEU A 127 -6.40 16.26 0.87
CA LEU A 127 -6.72 17.68 1.03
C LEU A 127 -7.47 18.24 -0.18
N SER A 128 -7.91 17.38 -1.09
CA SER A 128 -8.55 17.79 -2.34
C SER A 128 -9.83 18.58 -2.12
N ASP A 129 -10.23 19.35 -3.13
CA ASP A 129 -11.53 20.06 -3.14
C ASP A 129 -11.67 21.02 -1.94
N ASN A 130 -10.75 21.98 -1.87
CA ASN A 130 -10.67 23.04 -0.87
C ASN A 130 -10.18 24.35 -1.54
N ASN A 131 -9.97 25.39 -0.74
CA ASN A 131 -9.47 26.70 -1.19
C ASN A 131 -8.02 26.94 -0.69
N LEU A 132 -7.21 25.88 -0.57
CA LEU A 132 -5.84 25.98 -0.08
C LEU A 132 -4.95 26.70 -1.09
N ILE A 133 -4.01 27.51 -0.59
CA ILE A 133 -3.13 28.38 -1.39
C ILE A 133 -1.65 28.08 -1.06
N GLY A 134 -0.76 28.90 -1.62
CA GLY A 134 0.67 28.83 -1.37
C GLY A 134 1.37 27.73 -2.16
N GLU A 135 2.59 27.40 -1.76
CA GLU A 135 3.36 26.30 -2.36
C GLU A 135 3.09 24.99 -1.62
N ILE A 136 3.22 23.87 -2.33
CA ILE A 136 3.26 22.56 -1.69
C ILE A 136 4.57 22.51 -0.88
N THR A 137 4.49 22.39 0.45
CA THR A 137 5.70 22.35 1.30
C THR A 137 6.59 21.14 0.99
N SER A 138 7.91 21.34 0.97
CA SER A 138 8.88 20.26 0.79
C SER A 138 8.85 19.22 1.92
N GLU A 139 8.29 19.58 3.08
CA GLU A 139 8.16 18.70 4.24
C GLU A 139 7.29 17.46 3.98
N ILE A 140 6.40 17.48 2.99
CA ILE A 140 5.65 16.29 2.55
C ILE A 140 6.59 15.17 2.10
N GLY A 141 7.77 15.49 1.57
CA GLY A 141 8.79 14.50 1.20
C GLY A 141 9.35 13.70 2.38
N ARG A 142 9.06 14.09 3.63
CA ARG A 142 9.45 13.34 4.84
C ARG A 142 8.49 12.20 5.18
N LEU A 143 7.31 12.16 4.58
CA LEU A 143 6.27 11.17 4.85
C LEU A 143 6.57 9.84 4.15
N ARG A 144 7.57 9.11 4.64
CA ARG A 144 8.10 7.88 3.99
C ARG A 144 7.10 6.73 3.91
N SER A 145 6.08 6.73 4.77
CA SER A 145 4.99 5.74 4.75
C SER A 145 3.83 6.09 3.82
N LEU A 146 3.86 7.26 3.17
CA LEU A 146 2.72 7.78 2.40
C LEU A 146 2.51 6.98 1.12
N GLU A 147 1.30 6.47 0.94
CA GLU A 147 0.87 5.67 -0.22
C GLU A 147 -0.14 6.40 -1.11
N PHE A 148 -0.89 7.35 -0.52
CA PHE A 148 -1.96 8.10 -1.18
C PHE A 148 -1.83 9.59 -0.85
N LEU A 149 -1.71 10.43 -1.87
CA LEU A 149 -1.70 11.88 -1.76
C LEU A 149 -2.65 12.50 -2.79
N ASP A 150 -3.70 13.16 -2.33
CA ASP A 150 -4.61 13.93 -3.20
C ASP A 150 -4.69 15.38 -2.73
N LEU A 151 -4.18 16.27 -3.57
CA LEU A 151 -4.15 17.73 -3.42
C LEU A 151 -4.98 18.42 -4.51
N SER A 152 -5.71 17.66 -5.33
CA SER A 152 -6.42 18.19 -6.51
C SER A 152 -7.50 19.20 -6.15
N ARG A 153 -7.88 20.07 -7.10
CA ARG A 153 -8.94 21.08 -6.92
C ARG A 153 -8.67 22.00 -5.72
N ASN A 154 -7.55 22.69 -5.78
CA ASN A 154 -7.14 23.73 -4.84
C ASN A 154 -6.55 24.92 -5.62
N HIS A 155 -5.87 25.84 -4.93
CA HIS A 155 -5.18 26.98 -5.53
C HIS A 155 -3.67 26.96 -5.24
N PHE A 156 -3.07 25.76 -5.13
CA PHE A 156 -1.62 25.64 -4.93
C PHE A 156 -0.86 26.21 -6.12
N SER A 157 0.27 26.83 -5.84
CA SER A 157 1.11 27.54 -6.80
C SER A 157 2.59 27.14 -6.64
N GLY A 158 3.46 27.70 -7.47
CA GLY A 158 4.89 27.36 -7.45
C GLY A 158 5.19 26.02 -8.12
N LEU A 159 6.28 25.38 -7.73
CA LEU A 159 6.76 24.13 -8.31
C LEU A 159 6.23 22.92 -7.51
N ILE A 160 6.12 21.76 -8.15
CA ILE A 160 6.02 20.49 -7.42
C ILE A 160 7.37 20.25 -6.72
N PRO A 161 7.42 20.10 -5.38
CA PRO A 161 8.69 19.93 -4.69
C PRO A 161 9.42 18.66 -5.11
N PRO A 162 10.72 18.71 -5.44
CA PRO A 162 11.49 17.52 -5.77
C PRO A 162 11.52 16.48 -4.64
N SER A 163 11.29 16.89 -3.39
CA SER A 163 11.22 15.99 -2.25
C SER A 163 10.05 14.99 -2.34
N LEU A 164 8.97 15.28 -3.08
CA LEU A 164 7.89 14.31 -3.34
C LEU A 164 8.38 13.09 -4.13
N ALA A 165 9.41 13.25 -4.96
CA ALA A 165 10.01 12.15 -5.68
C ALA A 165 10.73 11.15 -4.75
N GLN A 166 11.00 11.53 -3.50
CA GLN A 166 11.66 10.66 -2.52
C GLN A 166 10.68 9.75 -1.75
N ILE A 167 9.37 9.85 -2.01
CA ILE A 167 8.35 9.04 -1.33
C ILE A 167 8.16 7.71 -2.08
N ASP A 168 9.02 6.74 -1.78
CA ASP A 168 9.10 5.47 -2.53
C ASP A 168 7.82 4.60 -2.48
N ARG A 169 6.96 4.83 -1.48
CA ARG A 169 5.70 4.08 -1.29
C ARG A 169 4.49 4.71 -1.98
N LEU A 170 4.66 5.89 -2.58
CA LEU A 170 3.56 6.61 -3.17
C LEU A 170 2.99 5.82 -4.35
N SER A 171 1.71 5.47 -4.26
CA SER A 171 1.02 4.59 -5.20
C SER A 171 -0.17 5.26 -5.87
N MET A 172 -0.58 6.41 -5.36
CA MET A 172 -1.51 7.33 -6.00
C MET A 172 -1.10 8.75 -5.63
N LEU A 173 -1.04 9.59 -6.65
CA LEU A 173 -0.85 11.03 -6.55
C LEU A 173 -1.94 11.70 -7.38
N ASN A 174 -2.51 12.77 -6.88
CA ASN A 174 -3.27 13.70 -7.71
C ASN A 174 -3.00 15.15 -7.26
N VAL A 175 -2.49 15.95 -8.18
CA VAL A 175 -2.24 17.40 -8.02
C VAL A 175 -2.98 18.20 -9.10
N SER A 176 -3.96 17.59 -9.77
CA SER A 176 -4.73 18.22 -10.84
C SER A 176 -5.48 19.46 -10.37
N ASP A 177 -5.87 20.32 -11.29
CA ASP A 177 -6.76 21.46 -11.03
C ASP A 177 -6.22 22.38 -9.92
N ASN A 178 -4.98 22.84 -10.11
CA ASN A 178 -4.28 23.80 -9.27
C ASN A 178 -3.61 24.86 -10.17
N ASN A 179 -2.79 25.72 -9.58
CA ASN A 179 -2.01 26.74 -10.29
C ASN A 179 -0.50 26.43 -10.25
N LEU A 180 -0.14 25.14 -10.28
CA LEU A 180 1.26 24.68 -10.27
C LEU A 180 1.95 24.97 -11.60
N SER A 181 3.26 25.12 -11.53
CA SER A 181 4.09 25.57 -12.65
C SER A 181 5.40 24.78 -12.74
N GLY A 182 6.07 24.93 -13.89
CA GLY A 182 7.41 24.39 -14.10
C GLY A 182 7.42 22.90 -14.48
N ARG A 183 8.62 22.30 -14.46
CA ARG A 183 8.82 20.91 -14.86
C ARG A 183 8.39 19.96 -13.75
N ILE A 184 7.61 18.93 -14.10
CA ILE A 184 7.33 17.80 -13.20
C ILE A 184 8.66 17.14 -12.80
N PRO A 185 8.98 17.03 -11.50
CA PRO A 185 10.29 16.54 -11.07
C PRO A 185 10.61 15.16 -11.65
N ILE A 186 11.82 15.04 -12.19
CA ILE A 186 12.35 13.78 -12.72
C ILE A 186 12.76 12.92 -11.52
N GLY A 187 12.12 11.76 -11.36
CA GLY A 187 12.31 10.88 -10.22
C GLY A 187 11.50 9.60 -10.34
N THR A 188 11.74 8.65 -9.43
CA THR A 188 11.38 7.22 -9.58
C THR A 188 9.90 6.94 -9.85
N GLN A 189 8.97 7.64 -9.17
CA GLN A 189 7.53 7.35 -9.34
C GLN A 189 6.68 8.48 -9.93
N LEU A 190 7.11 9.74 -9.86
CA LEU A 190 6.24 10.86 -10.27
C LEU A 190 5.88 10.81 -11.76
N GLN A 191 6.85 10.48 -12.61
CA GLN A 191 6.61 10.34 -14.05
C GLN A 191 5.84 9.05 -14.43
N GLY A 192 5.66 8.12 -13.48
CA GLY A 192 4.91 6.89 -13.67
C GLY A 192 3.41 7.03 -13.39
N PHE A 193 2.96 8.14 -12.82
CA PHE A 193 1.53 8.42 -12.65
C PHE A 193 0.89 8.87 -13.96
N ASP A 194 -0.43 8.70 -14.05
CA ASP A 194 -1.19 9.08 -15.23
C ASP A 194 -1.20 10.61 -15.43
N ALA A 195 -1.27 11.05 -16.68
CA ALA A 195 -1.29 12.47 -17.06
C ALA A 195 -2.42 13.24 -16.36
N SER A 196 -3.58 12.59 -16.20
CA SER A 196 -4.73 13.11 -15.46
C SER A 196 -4.41 13.59 -14.04
N SER A 197 -3.38 13.02 -13.40
CA SER A 197 -2.93 13.41 -12.05
C SER A 197 -2.31 14.81 -11.99
N TYR A 198 -2.01 15.42 -13.15
CA TYR A 198 -1.30 16.68 -13.29
C TYR A 198 -2.07 17.72 -14.13
N GLU A 199 -3.18 17.32 -14.75
CA GLU A 199 -4.01 18.17 -15.60
C GLU A 199 -4.61 19.37 -14.85
N GLY A 200 -5.12 20.36 -15.57
CA GLY A 200 -5.68 21.58 -14.97
C GLY A 200 -4.65 22.56 -14.41
N ASN A 201 -3.36 22.23 -14.44
CA ASN A 201 -2.26 23.16 -14.10
C ASN A 201 -1.69 23.83 -15.36
N VAL A 202 -2.06 25.09 -15.60
CA VAL A 202 -1.78 25.79 -16.87
C VAL A 202 -0.29 25.86 -17.20
N ASP A 203 0.58 26.08 -16.21
CA ASP A 203 2.02 26.32 -16.41
C ASP A 203 2.92 25.11 -16.14
N LEU A 204 2.34 23.97 -15.75
CA LEU A 204 3.07 22.73 -15.52
C LEU A 204 3.49 22.10 -16.86
N CYS A 205 4.64 21.42 -16.92
CA CYS A 205 5.16 20.82 -18.15
C CYS A 205 6.04 19.58 -17.86
N GLY A 206 6.37 18.82 -18.91
CA GLY A 206 7.18 17.60 -18.84
C GLY A 206 6.34 16.34 -18.63
N LYS A 207 6.94 15.17 -18.87
CA LYS A 207 6.24 13.88 -18.73
C LYS A 207 5.70 13.71 -17.29
N PRO A 208 4.49 13.14 -17.13
CA PRO A 208 3.67 12.45 -18.13
C PRO A 208 2.83 13.35 -19.04
N LEU A 209 2.79 14.67 -18.84
CA LEU A 209 2.05 15.58 -19.71
C LEU A 209 2.70 15.66 -21.10
N ASP A 210 1.87 15.76 -22.14
CA ASP A 210 2.32 16.04 -23.51
C ASP A 210 2.58 17.53 -23.75
N LYS A 211 3.12 18.21 -22.74
CA LYS A 211 3.51 19.63 -22.78
C LYS A 211 5.03 19.75 -22.62
N LYS A 212 5.69 20.25 -23.67
CA LYS A 212 7.15 20.52 -23.65
C LYS A 212 7.47 21.61 -22.64
N CYS A 213 8.60 21.49 -21.95
CA CYS A 213 9.08 22.53 -21.04
C CYS A 213 9.96 23.54 -21.76
N PRO A 214 10.01 24.80 -21.29
CA PRO A 214 11.02 25.76 -21.74
C PRO A 214 12.44 25.18 -21.56
N GLY A 215 13.26 25.27 -22.60
CA GLY A 215 14.61 24.67 -22.63
C GLY A 215 14.69 23.27 -23.25
N ASP A 216 13.56 22.64 -23.61
CA ASP A 216 13.54 21.43 -24.45
C ASP A 216 13.76 21.76 -25.95
N GLU A 217 14.45 22.87 -26.28
CA GLU A 217 14.68 23.29 -27.66
C GLU A 217 15.34 22.19 -28.50
N GLU A 218 14.76 22.02 -29.69
CA GLU A 218 15.14 21.06 -30.71
C GLU A 218 16.59 21.32 -31.14
N VAL A 219 17.51 20.51 -30.62
CA VAL A 219 18.76 20.24 -31.33
C VAL A 219 18.34 19.60 -32.65
N ALA A 220 18.37 20.40 -33.73
CA ALA A 220 18.21 19.93 -35.10
C ALA A 220 19.04 18.65 -35.29
N PRO A 221 18.53 17.62 -35.98
CA PRO A 221 19.15 16.30 -35.99
C PRO A 221 20.50 16.37 -36.71
N GLN A 222 21.57 16.50 -35.94
CA GLN A 222 22.88 16.06 -36.40
C GLN A 222 22.80 14.54 -36.50
N LYS A 223 22.90 14.01 -37.72
CA LYS A 223 23.04 12.59 -38.04
C LYS A 223 24.04 11.92 -37.07
N GLN A 224 23.52 11.34 -36.01
CA GLN A 224 24.18 10.35 -35.19
C GLN A 224 23.28 9.12 -35.17
N LYS A 225 23.93 7.97 -35.37
CA LYS A 225 23.34 6.68 -35.73
C LYS A 225 22.14 6.32 -34.86
N ALA A 226 21.10 5.88 -35.56
CA ALA A 226 19.80 5.48 -35.05
C ALA A 226 19.88 4.61 -33.79
N HIS A 227 19.27 5.11 -32.72
CA HIS A 227 18.46 4.31 -31.83
C HIS A 227 17.09 5.00 -31.78
N GLU A 228 16.28 4.74 -32.80
CA GLU A 228 14.87 5.08 -32.84
C GLU A 228 14.15 4.20 -31.81
N GLU A 229 13.50 4.83 -30.82
CA GLU A 229 12.43 4.16 -30.09
C GLU A 229 11.33 3.83 -31.10
N SER A 230 11.29 2.54 -31.37
CA SER A 230 10.50 1.95 -32.42
C SER A 230 9.01 2.12 -32.19
N SER A 231 8.36 2.61 -33.25
CA SER A 231 6.94 2.43 -33.47
C SER A 231 6.54 0.97 -33.23
N GLN A 232 5.25 0.73 -32.99
CA GLN A 232 4.67 -0.60 -32.79
C GLN A 232 5.06 -1.62 -33.89
N GLN A 233 5.57 -1.15 -35.03
CA GLN A 233 6.12 -1.92 -36.14
C GLN A 233 7.42 -2.70 -35.80
N ASP A 234 8.34 -2.18 -34.98
CA ASP A 234 9.62 -2.88 -34.76
C ASP A 234 9.59 -3.87 -33.60
N LYS A 235 8.49 -3.91 -32.83
CA LYS A 235 8.26 -4.95 -31.82
C LYS A 235 7.70 -6.24 -32.42
N ILE A 236 7.22 -6.22 -33.67
CA ILE A 236 6.69 -7.37 -34.40
C ILE A 236 7.64 -8.60 -34.38
N PRO A 237 8.93 -8.48 -34.71
CA PRO A 237 9.84 -9.63 -34.66
C PRO A 237 10.00 -10.22 -33.26
N ILE A 238 10.00 -9.39 -32.22
CA ILE A 238 10.10 -9.84 -30.82
C ILE A 238 8.81 -10.58 -30.42
N TYR A 239 7.64 -10.02 -30.70
CA TYR A 239 6.36 -10.68 -30.42
C TYR A 239 6.20 -11.98 -31.20
N LEU A 240 6.64 -12.03 -32.46
CA LEU A 240 6.67 -13.26 -33.24
C LEU A 240 7.60 -14.32 -32.62
N SER A 241 8.80 -13.93 -32.15
CA SER A 241 9.70 -14.88 -31.48
C SER A 241 9.14 -15.42 -30.16
N VAL A 242 8.47 -14.57 -29.37
CA VAL A 242 7.85 -14.96 -28.10
C VAL A 242 6.65 -15.87 -28.35
N ALA A 243 5.82 -15.54 -29.35
CA ALA A 243 4.68 -16.37 -29.72
C ALA A 243 5.12 -17.75 -30.24
N LEU A 244 6.15 -17.80 -31.10
CA LEU A 244 6.70 -19.06 -31.58
C LEU A 244 7.33 -19.88 -30.44
N GLY A 245 8.05 -19.24 -29.53
CA GLY A 245 8.61 -19.87 -28.32
C GLY A 245 7.52 -20.44 -27.40
N PHE A 246 6.44 -19.70 -27.19
CA PHE A 246 5.30 -20.17 -26.40
C PHE A 246 4.59 -21.34 -27.07
N ILE A 247 4.35 -21.26 -28.39
CA ILE A 247 3.69 -22.34 -29.13
C ILE A 247 4.54 -23.61 -29.09
N THR A 248 5.83 -23.51 -29.41
CA THR A 248 6.73 -24.67 -29.42
C THR A 248 6.94 -25.26 -28.03
N GLY A 249 7.10 -24.44 -26.99
CA GLY A 249 7.28 -24.90 -25.61
C GLY A 249 6.00 -25.48 -25.01
N PHE A 250 4.89 -24.76 -25.13
CA PHE A 250 3.62 -25.17 -24.54
C PHE A 250 3.02 -26.37 -25.27
N TRP A 251 2.95 -26.36 -26.61
CA TRP A 251 2.40 -27.50 -27.35
C TRP A 251 3.38 -28.67 -27.46
N GLY A 252 4.68 -28.43 -27.40
CA GLY A 252 5.69 -29.50 -27.35
C GLY A 252 5.62 -30.33 -26.06
N LEU A 253 5.52 -29.67 -24.90
CA LEU A 253 5.44 -30.36 -23.60
C LEU A 253 4.02 -30.75 -23.21
N TRP A 254 3.08 -29.80 -23.23
CA TRP A 254 1.72 -30.06 -22.76
C TRP A 254 0.85 -30.66 -23.86
N GLY A 255 1.03 -30.24 -25.11
CA GLY A 255 0.30 -30.81 -26.24
C GLY A 255 0.61 -32.29 -26.47
N SER A 256 1.87 -32.70 -26.32
CA SER A 256 2.27 -34.12 -26.43
C SER A 256 1.66 -34.99 -25.32
N LEU A 257 1.57 -34.47 -24.09
CA LEU A 257 0.91 -35.13 -22.95
C LEU A 257 -0.62 -35.20 -23.10
N LEU A 258 -1.25 -34.20 -23.72
CA LEU A 258 -2.71 -34.16 -23.90
C LEU A 258 -3.19 -35.01 -25.08
N LEU A 259 -2.43 -35.06 -26.18
CA LEU A 259 -2.85 -35.74 -27.42
C LEU A 259 -2.41 -37.20 -27.48
N SER A 260 -1.28 -37.57 -26.85
CA SER A 260 -0.79 -38.95 -26.89
C SER A 260 -1.11 -39.70 -25.60
N ARG A 261 -2.04 -40.66 -25.71
CA ARG A 261 -2.44 -41.54 -24.61
C ARG A 261 -1.26 -42.30 -23.99
N ASN A 262 -0.28 -42.71 -24.82
CA ASN A 262 0.87 -43.47 -24.37
C ASN A 262 1.84 -42.63 -23.52
N TRP A 263 2.04 -41.35 -23.88
CA TRP A 263 2.90 -40.43 -23.11
C TRP A 263 2.27 -40.01 -21.79
N ARG A 264 0.94 -39.86 -21.76
CA ARG A 264 0.22 -39.57 -20.50
C ARG A 264 0.38 -40.70 -19.49
N GLU A 265 0.28 -41.95 -19.93
CA GLU A 265 0.40 -43.12 -19.05
C GLU A 265 1.82 -43.28 -18.51
N THR A 266 2.85 -43.09 -19.34
CA THR A 266 4.26 -43.14 -18.88
C THR A 266 4.60 -42.00 -17.93
N TYR A 267 4.08 -40.79 -18.17
CA TYR A 267 4.28 -39.64 -17.30
C TYR A 267 3.63 -39.81 -15.92
N VAL A 268 2.39 -40.31 -15.86
CA VAL A 268 1.71 -40.61 -14.59
C VAL A 268 2.43 -41.73 -13.82
N LEU A 269 2.91 -42.76 -14.52
CA LEU A 269 3.73 -43.82 -13.91
C LEU A 269 5.04 -43.28 -13.33
N PHE A 270 5.69 -42.34 -14.03
CA PHE A 270 6.88 -41.67 -13.53
C PHE A 270 6.60 -40.86 -12.26
N LEU A 271 5.55 -40.02 -12.25
CA LEU A 271 5.15 -39.25 -11.07
C LEU A 271 4.80 -40.15 -9.88
N ASN A 272 4.09 -41.26 -10.10
CA ASN A 272 3.79 -42.23 -9.04
C ASN A 272 5.07 -42.86 -8.46
N LYS A 273 6.08 -43.18 -9.29
CA LYS A 273 7.37 -43.67 -8.79
C LYS A 273 8.10 -42.63 -7.94
N VAL A 274 8.12 -41.37 -8.38
CA VAL A 274 8.74 -40.27 -7.61
C VAL A 274 8.02 -40.06 -6.28
N TYR A 275 6.69 -40.06 -6.29
CA TYR A 275 5.87 -39.94 -5.09
C TYR A 275 6.16 -41.08 -4.10
N LEU A 276 6.15 -42.33 -4.56
CA LEU A 276 6.48 -43.50 -3.73
C LEU A 276 7.89 -43.41 -3.13
N PHE A 277 8.86 -42.96 -3.92
CA PHE A 277 10.23 -42.76 -3.46
C PHE A 277 10.32 -41.68 -2.35
N MET A 278 9.62 -40.57 -2.52
CA MET A 278 9.55 -39.50 -1.52
C MET A 278 8.88 -39.98 -0.22
N VAL A 279 7.80 -40.77 -0.32
CA VAL A 279 7.14 -41.38 0.85
C VAL A 279 8.07 -42.37 1.57
N LEU A 280 8.83 -43.18 0.83
CA LEU A 280 9.84 -44.09 1.40
C LEU A 280 10.97 -43.34 2.12
N ILE A 281 11.42 -42.21 1.58
CA ILE A 281 12.40 -41.35 2.27
C ILE A 281 11.78 -40.76 3.53
N ALA A 282 10.56 -40.22 3.46
CA ALA A 282 9.88 -39.62 4.61
C ALA A 282 9.67 -40.64 5.74
N THR A 283 9.25 -41.86 5.41
CA THR A 283 9.06 -42.94 6.39
C THR A 283 10.38 -43.43 6.99
N LYS A 284 11.45 -43.57 6.19
CA LYS A 284 12.79 -43.88 6.72
C LYS A 284 13.31 -42.78 7.63
N PHE A 285 13.11 -41.51 7.25
CA PHE A 285 13.49 -40.35 8.06
C PHE A 285 12.71 -40.32 9.38
N GLN A 286 11.40 -40.58 9.35
CA GLN A 286 10.56 -40.65 10.53
C GLN A 286 10.96 -41.82 11.46
N SER A 287 11.34 -42.97 10.90
CA SER A 287 11.87 -44.11 11.66
C SER A 287 13.22 -43.80 12.30
N TRP A 288 14.11 -43.12 11.57
CA TRP A 288 15.41 -42.67 12.09
C TRP A 288 15.25 -41.65 13.23
N LEU A 289 14.33 -40.70 13.10
CA LEU A 289 13.97 -39.76 14.16
C LEU A 289 13.45 -40.45 15.43
N ARG A 290 12.61 -41.48 15.28
CA ARG A 290 12.15 -42.29 16.43
C ARG A 290 13.32 -43.02 17.10
N GLY A 291 14.26 -43.56 16.34
CA GLY A 291 15.47 -44.20 16.88
C GLY A 291 16.33 -43.22 17.69
N LEU A 292 16.53 -42.01 17.17
CA LEU A 292 17.25 -40.92 17.86
C LEU A 292 16.57 -40.48 19.16
N LEU A 293 15.25 -40.38 19.16
CA LEU A 293 14.48 -40.04 20.37
C LEU A 293 14.61 -41.12 21.45
N VAL A 294 14.63 -42.40 21.07
CA VAL A 294 14.81 -43.53 22.00
C VAL A 294 16.23 -43.57 22.58
N THR A 295 17.26 -43.26 21.79
CA THR A 295 18.66 -43.35 22.24
C THR A 295 19.11 -42.15 23.07
N PHE A 296 18.64 -40.94 22.77
CA PHE A 296 19.09 -39.71 23.46
C PHE A 296 18.15 -39.25 24.58
N PHE A 297 16.89 -39.70 24.60
CA PHE A 297 15.90 -39.33 25.64
C PHE A 297 15.13 -40.55 26.20
N PRO A 298 15.80 -41.56 26.78
CA PRO A 298 15.12 -42.74 27.33
C PRO A 298 14.16 -42.39 28.49
N SER A 299 14.39 -41.28 29.20
CA SER A 299 13.55 -40.80 30.31
C SER A 299 12.22 -40.18 29.88
N LEU A 300 12.06 -39.75 28.60
CA LEU A 300 10.79 -39.20 28.10
C LEU A 300 9.74 -40.30 27.86
N LEU A 301 10.18 -41.51 27.50
CA LEU A 301 9.29 -42.66 27.25
C LEU A 301 8.73 -43.26 28.55
N LEU A 302 9.47 -43.17 29.67
CA LEU A 302 8.97 -43.59 30.99
C LEU A 302 7.84 -42.68 31.49
N LEU A 303 7.90 -41.38 31.20
CA LEU A 303 6.84 -40.41 31.54
C LEU A 303 5.54 -40.65 30.74
N GLN A 304 5.63 -41.06 29.47
CA GLN A 304 4.44 -41.43 28.69
C GLN A 304 3.81 -42.77 29.12
N SER A 305 4.61 -43.73 29.60
CA SER A 305 4.08 -44.98 30.16
C SER A 305 3.34 -44.75 31.48
N TYR A 306 3.88 -43.89 32.36
CA TYR A 306 3.24 -43.56 33.64
C TYR A 306 1.90 -42.82 33.46
N HIS A 307 1.78 -41.98 32.43
CA HIS A 307 0.54 -41.24 32.16
C HIS A 307 -0.56 -42.09 31.49
N SER A 308 -0.18 -43.16 30.78
CA SER A 308 -1.14 -44.09 30.16
C SER A 308 -1.80 -45.03 31.18
N SER A 309 -1.08 -45.40 32.26
CA SER A 309 -1.61 -46.26 33.32
C SER A 309 -2.66 -45.55 34.20
N PHE A 310 -2.66 -44.21 34.26
CA PHE A 310 -3.61 -43.41 35.07
C PHE A 310 -4.96 -43.15 34.37
N LYS A 311 -5.12 -43.51 33.09
CA LYS A 311 -6.38 -43.37 32.34
C LYS A 311 -7.21 -44.66 32.27
N LYS A 312 -6.80 -45.71 32.98
CA LYS A 312 -7.55 -46.97 33.16
C LYS A 312 -7.74 -47.27 34.64
N HIS A 313 -8.43 -46.39 35.35
CA HIS A 313 -9.27 -46.71 36.51
C HIS A 313 -10.43 -45.73 36.57
#